data_AF-A0A2S6QWZ2-F1
#
_entry.id   AF-A0A2S6QWZ2-F1
#
_cell.length_a   1.000
_cell.length_b   1.000
_cell.length_c   1.000
_cell.angle_alpha   90.00
_cell.angle_beta   90.00
_cell.angle_gamma   90.00
#
_symmetry.space_group_name_H-M   'P 1'
#
loop_
_entity.id
_entity.type
_entity.pdbx_description
1 polymer ?
#
loop_
_entity_poly.entity_id
_entity_poly.type
_entity_poly.pdbx_seq_one_letter_code
_entity_poly.pdbx_strand_id
1 'polypeptide(L)'
;MKITDVKLRQLQGTMEYPGVLWEERGGRPLDIYPAFRKLSAADTVRRQFPKVGDGRYRLTQTFLNIETDEGITGVVGPLTGDATAFYLAVQLKPLLIGQNPLETEYL
;
A
#
# COMPACT_ATOMS: atom_id res chain seq x y z
N MET A 1 5.51 27.61 0.54
CA MET A 1 5.24 26.18 0.68
C MET A 1 6.30 25.35 -0.02
N LYS A 2 7.09 24.60 0.75
CA LYS A 2 8.09 23.64 0.30
C LYS A 2 7.90 22.32 1.01
N ILE A 3 8.16 21.21 0.33
CA ILE A 3 8.17 19.88 0.94
C ILE A 3 9.36 19.78 1.89
N THR A 4 9.11 19.48 3.15
CA THR A 4 10.13 19.32 4.20
C THR A 4 10.43 17.86 4.50
N ASP A 5 9.45 16.98 4.33
CA ASP A 5 9.65 15.55 4.49
C ASP A 5 8.69 14.71 3.65
N VAL A 6 9.15 13.51 3.32
CA VAL A 6 8.36 12.43 2.73
C VAL A 6 8.46 11.24 3.65
N LYS A 7 7.34 10.87 4.28
CA LYS A 7 7.28 9.81 5.29
C LYS A 7 6.39 8.67 4.81
N LEU A 8 6.79 7.46 5.17
CA LEU A 8 5.96 6.27 5.03
C LEU A 8 5.43 5.90 6.40
N ARG A 9 4.11 5.91 6.54
CA ARG A 9 3.44 5.53 7.78
C ARG A 9 2.77 4.18 7.59
N GLN A 10 3.33 3.15 8.21
CA GLN A 10 2.68 1.84 8.27
C GLN A 10 1.72 1.80 9.46
N LEU A 11 0.46 1.48 9.16
CA LEU A 11 -0.59 1.27 10.13
C LEU A 11 -0.92 -0.22 10.15
N GLN A 12 -0.96 -0.77 11.36
CA GLN A 12 -1.39 -2.15 11.58
C GLN A 12 -2.60 -2.15 12.50
N GLY A 13 -3.62 -2.89 12.10
CA GLY A 13 -4.85 -3.06 12.86
C GLY A 13 -5.42 -4.46 12.70
N THR A 14 -6.52 -4.69 13.41
CA THR A 14 -7.35 -5.88 13.21
C THR A 14 -8.72 -5.41 12.75
N MET A 15 -9.24 -6.02 11.70
CA MET A 15 -10.59 -5.79 11.21
C MET A 15 -11.46 -7.00 11.56
N GLU A 16 -12.64 -6.72 12.08
CA GLU A 16 -13.68 -7.72 12.29
C GLU A 16 -14.47 -7.90 10.98
N TYR A 17 -14.56 -9.13 10.53
CA TYR A 17 -15.33 -9.54 9.38
C TYR A 17 -15.80 -10.99 9.57
N PRO A 18 -17.11 -11.24 9.73
CA PRO A 18 -17.64 -12.55 10.11
C PRO A 18 -17.50 -13.61 8.99
N GLY A 19 -17.22 -13.20 7.77
CA GLY A 19 -17.10 -14.07 6.60
C GLY A 19 -15.66 -14.43 6.21
N VAL A 20 -15.51 -14.94 5.00
CA VAL A 20 -14.21 -15.17 4.39
C VAL A 20 -13.84 -13.97 3.51
N LEU A 21 -12.91 -13.14 3.97
CA LEU A 21 -12.38 -12.06 3.12
C LEU A 21 -11.79 -12.63 1.84
N TRP A 22 -12.24 -12.10 0.70
CA TRP A 22 -11.86 -12.51 -0.66
C TRP A 22 -11.98 -14.02 -0.85
N GLU A 23 -13.23 -14.46 -0.92
CA GLU A 23 -13.62 -15.88 -1.05
C GLU A 23 -13.00 -16.52 -2.29
N GLU A 24 -13.00 -15.78 -3.40
CA GLU A 24 -12.44 -16.21 -4.68
C GLU A 24 -11.27 -15.33 -5.13
N ARG A 25 -10.40 -15.90 -5.96
CA ARG A 25 -9.37 -15.11 -6.65
C ARG A 25 -9.95 -14.56 -7.95
N GLY A 26 -9.59 -13.34 -8.30
CA GLY A 26 -9.83 -12.83 -9.65
C GLY A 26 -9.06 -13.63 -10.71
N GLY A 27 -9.68 -13.80 -11.88
CA GLY A 27 -9.04 -14.42 -13.04
C GLY A 27 -7.80 -13.64 -13.49
N ARG A 28 -6.78 -14.35 -13.99
CA ARG A 28 -5.47 -13.78 -14.33
C ARG A 28 -5.01 -14.25 -15.70
N PRO A 29 -4.24 -13.45 -16.45
CA PRO A 29 -3.61 -13.90 -17.68
C PRO A 29 -2.80 -15.21 -17.52
N LEU A 30 -2.19 -15.43 -16.36
CA LEU A 30 -1.41 -16.64 -16.05
C LEU A 30 -2.27 -17.91 -15.86
N ASP A 31 -3.61 -17.81 -15.81
CA ASP A 31 -4.49 -18.96 -15.61
C ASP A 31 -4.50 -19.95 -16.79
N ILE A 32 -3.91 -19.55 -17.94
CA ILE A 32 -3.64 -20.48 -19.05
C ILE A 32 -2.68 -21.60 -18.64
N TYR A 33 -1.87 -21.38 -17.61
CA TYR A 33 -0.89 -22.34 -17.11
C TYR A 33 -1.43 -23.09 -15.88
N PRO A 34 -1.49 -24.43 -15.88
CA PRO A 34 -2.05 -25.22 -14.77
C PRO A 34 -1.43 -24.92 -13.40
N ALA A 35 -0.12 -24.62 -13.36
CA ALA A 35 0.60 -24.30 -12.13
C ALA A 35 0.09 -23.04 -11.42
N PHE A 36 -0.43 -22.06 -12.18
CA PHE A 36 -0.97 -20.81 -11.63
C PHE A 36 -2.50 -20.88 -11.47
N ARG A 37 -3.18 -21.60 -12.37
CA ARG A 37 -4.64 -21.78 -12.31
C ARG A 37 -5.10 -22.42 -11.00
N LYS A 38 -4.28 -23.34 -10.45
CA LYS A 38 -4.55 -24.05 -9.18
C LYS A 38 -4.39 -23.19 -7.92
N LEU A 39 -3.82 -21.99 -8.02
CA LEU A 39 -3.66 -21.10 -6.86
C LEU A 39 -5.04 -20.64 -6.38
N SER A 40 -5.20 -20.53 -5.07
CA SER A 40 -6.45 -20.06 -4.45
C SER A 40 -6.37 -18.56 -4.10
N ALA A 41 -7.47 -17.99 -3.59
CA ALA A 41 -7.43 -16.66 -2.97
C ALA A 41 -6.44 -16.62 -1.79
N ALA A 42 -6.32 -17.73 -1.04
CA ALA A 42 -5.37 -17.91 0.05
C ALA A 42 -3.91 -17.80 -0.40
N ASP A 43 -3.61 -18.24 -1.62
CA ASP A 43 -2.26 -18.22 -2.19
C ASP A 43 -1.88 -16.87 -2.78
N THR A 44 -2.82 -15.93 -2.83
CA THR A 44 -2.67 -14.72 -3.60
C THR A 44 -3.11 -13.49 -2.82
N VAL A 45 -4.29 -12.95 -3.09
CA VAL A 45 -4.74 -11.67 -2.54
C VAL A 45 -4.96 -11.75 -1.02
N ARG A 46 -5.43 -12.89 -0.50
CA ARG A 46 -5.71 -13.06 0.93
C ARG A 46 -4.43 -13.22 1.77
N ARG A 47 -3.26 -13.44 1.16
CA ARG A 47 -1.98 -13.42 1.90
C ARG A 47 -1.73 -12.07 2.57
N GLN A 48 -2.24 -10.99 2.00
CA GLN A 48 -2.13 -9.63 2.56
C GLN A 48 -3.03 -9.39 3.78
N PHE A 49 -3.98 -10.30 4.02
CA PHE A 49 -4.97 -10.20 5.09
C PHE A 49 -5.00 -11.53 5.86
N PRO A 50 -3.97 -11.84 6.68
CA PRO A 50 -3.95 -13.08 7.41
C PRO A 50 -5.05 -13.10 8.48
N LYS A 51 -5.76 -14.23 8.58
CA LYS A 51 -6.70 -14.48 9.68
C LYS A 51 -5.93 -14.52 11.00
N VAL A 52 -6.49 -13.89 12.03
CA VAL A 52 -5.90 -13.84 13.40
C VAL A 52 -6.80 -14.42 14.48
N GLY A 53 -7.96 -14.96 14.10
CA GLY A 53 -8.95 -15.57 14.99
C GLY A 53 -10.36 -15.45 14.43
N ASP A 54 -11.36 -15.91 15.17
CA ASP A 54 -12.79 -15.90 14.81
C ASP A 54 -13.22 -14.58 14.17
N GLY A 55 -13.52 -14.62 12.87
CA GLY A 55 -13.97 -13.47 12.10
C GLY A 55 -13.03 -12.26 12.15
N ARG A 56 -11.71 -12.45 12.33
CA ARG A 56 -10.76 -11.34 12.45
C ARG A 56 -9.57 -11.48 11.51
N TYR A 57 -9.21 -10.35 10.91
CA TYR A 57 -8.14 -10.25 9.93
C TYR A 57 -7.15 -9.18 10.36
N ARG A 58 -5.85 -9.48 10.28
CA ARG A 58 -4.83 -8.43 10.43
C ARG A 58 -4.75 -7.64 9.14
N LEU A 59 -4.75 -6.32 9.26
CA LEU A 59 -4.53 -5.39 8.17
C LEU A 59 -3.24 -4.64 8.46
N THR A 60 -2.34 -4.65 7.49
CA THR A 60 -1.12 -3.83 7.52
C THR A 60 -1.09 -3.02 6.23
N GLN A 61 -1.15 -1.69 6.35
CA GLN A 61 -1.20 -0.78 5.22
C GLN A 61 -0.19 0.35 5.39
N THR A 62 0.49 0.71 4.32
CA THR A 62 1.46 1.81 4.30
C THR A 62 0.84 3.00 3.58
N PHE A 63 0.96 4.17 4.18
CA PHE A 63 0.51 5.45 3.62
C PHE A 63 1.72 6.36 3.37
N LEU A 64 1.64 7.16 2.32
CA LEU A 64 2.60 8.21 2.03
C LEU A 64 2.10 9.51 2.65
N ASN A 65 2.97 10.16 3.41
CA ASN A 65 2.74 11.48 4.00
C ASN A 65 3.77 12.46 3.40
N ILE A 66 3.29 13.60 2.91
CA ILE A 66 4.13 14.71 2.42
C ILE A 66 3.94 15.88 3.37
N GLU A 67 5.00 16.26 4.06
CA GLU A 67 5.00 17.38 5.01
C GLU A 67 5.57 18.63 4.36
N THR A 68 5.07 19.80 4.78
CA THR A 68 5.49 21.10 4.26
C THR A 68 6.04 22.00 5.36
N ASP A 69 6.75 23.06 4.95
CA ASP A 69 7.24 24.12 5.84
C ASP A 69 6.13 24.99 6.44
N GLU A 70 4.90 24.88 5.92
CA GLU A 70 3.71 25.57 6.42
C GLU A 70 2.88 24.71 7.41
N GLY A 71 3.36 23.51 7.75
CA GLY A 71 2.67 22.59 8.66
C GLY A 71 1.50 21.84 8.02
N ILE A 72 1.28 22.00 6.71
CA ILE A 72 0.28 21.25 5.94
C ILE A 72 0.85 19.87 5.59
N THR A 73 0.04 18.83 5.76
CA THR A 73 0.41 17.45 5.40
C THR A 73 -0.57 16.86 4.40
N GLY A 74 -0.07 16.40 3.26
CA GLY A 74 -0.81 15.58 2.30
C GLY A 74 -0.67 14.09 2.63
N VAL A 75 -1.72 13.30 2.43
CA VAL A 75 -1.72 11.85 2.67
C VAL A 75 -2.33 11.11 1.48
N VAL A 76 -1.69 10.02 1.05
CA VAL A 76 -2.25 9.09 0.05
C VAL A 76 -1.95 7.64 0.43
N GLY A 77 -2.88 6.74 0.13
CA GLY A 77 -2.71 5.31 0.32
C GLY A 77 -4.04 4.54 0.33
N PRO A 78 -3.99 3.22 0.59
CA PRO A 78 -2.79 2.43 0.89
C PRO A 78 -1.88 2.23 -0.33
N LEU A 79 -0.56 2.27 -0.12
CA LEU A 79 0.41 1.90 -1.14
C LEU A 79 0.32 0.41 -1.47
N THR A 80 0.44 0.07 -2.75
CA THR A 80 0.42 -1.32 -3.19
C THR A 80 1.82 -1.93 -3.15
N GLY A 81 2.10 -2.68 -2.08
CA GLY A 81 3.32 -3.47 -1.93
C GLY A 81 4.56 -2.70 -1.47
N ASP A 82 5.53 -3.44 -0.94
CA ASP A 82 6.72 -2.87 -0.29
C ASP A 82 7.70 -2.23 -1.27
N ALA A 83 7.73 -2.68 -2.53
CA ALA A 83 8.61 -2.14 -3.56
C ALA A 83 8.31 -0.67 -3.87
N THR A 84 7.02 -0.29 -3.96
CA THR A 84 6.62 1.11 -4.18
C THR A 84 7.02 1.99 -3.01
N ALA A 85 6.83 1.50 -1.78
CA ALA A 85 7.25 2.21 -0.57
C ALA A 85 8.77 2.43 -0.55
N PHE A 86 9.56 1.38 -0.83
CA PHE A 86 11.01 1.47 -0.94
C PHE A 86 11.46 2.50 -1.99
N TYR A 87 10.86 2.46 -3.18
CA TYR A 87 11.18 3.39 -4.26
C TYR A 87 10.87 4.85 -3.88
N LEU A 88 9.73 5.10 -3.24
CA LEU A 88 9.37 6.43 -2.72
C LEU A 88 10.41 6.94 -1.71
N ALA A 89 10.79 6.11 -0.75
CA ALA A 89 11.69 6.51 0.32
C ALA A 89 13.14 6.73 -0.14
N VAL A 90 13.62 5.92 -1.08
CA VAL A 90 15.05 5.89 -1.46
C VAL A 90 15.33 6.68 -2.72
N GLN A 91 14.43 6.66 -3.70
CA GLN A 91 14.67 7.25 -5.02
C GLN A 91 13.94 8.59 -5.20
N LEU A 92 12.67 8.66 -4.83
CA LEU A 92 11.86 9.86 -5.10
C LEU A 92 12.01 10.93 -4.01
N LYS A 93 12.09 10.55 -2.75
CA LYS A 93 12.21 11.49 -1.62
C LYS A 93 13.31 12.55 -1.85
N PRO A 94 14.55 12.21 -2.21
CA PRO A 94 15.60 13.22 -2.42
C PRO A 94 15.29 14.25 -3.51
N LEU A 95 14.48 13.89 -4.51
CA LEU A 95 14.07 14.77 -5.60
C LEU A 95 12.95 15.74 -5.16
N LEU A 96 12.12 15.31 -4.21
CA LEU A 96 10.93 16.03 -3.75
C LEU A 96 11.24 17.04 -2.63
N ILE A 97 12.24 16.77 -1.78
CA ILE A 97 12.58 17.69 -0.69
C ILE A 97 12.95 19.07 -1.24
N GLY A 98 12.34 20.11 -0.67
CA GLY A 98 12.55 21.51 -1.05
C GLY A 98 11.71 21.99 -2.24
N GLN A 99 11.05 21.08 -2.98
CA GLN A 99 10.16 21.43 -4.09
C GLN A 99 8.83 22.03 -3.60
N ASN A 100 8.16 22.78 -4.47
CA ASN A 100 6.81 23.27 -4.21
C ASN A 100 5.80 22.13 -4.49
N PRO A 101 4.97 21.71 -3.51
CA PRO A 101 4.08 20.57 -3.70
C PRO A 101 2.94 20.82 -4.71
N LEU A 102 2.75 22.05 -5.20
CA LEU A 102 1.80 22.37 -6.27
C LEU A 102 2.39 22.20 -7.69
N GLU A 103 3.69 21.98 -7.81
CA GLU A 103 4.36 21.75 -9.10
C GLU A 103 4.24 20.27 -9.49
N THR A 104 3.01 19.78 -9.65
CA THR A 104 2.71 18.34 -9.84
C THR A 104 3.20 17.76 -11.16
N GLU A 105 3.46 18.60 -12.16
CA GLU A 105 3.95 18.23 -13.49
C GLU A 105 5.39 18.68 -13.73
N TYR A 106 6.16 18.90 -12.65
CA TYR A 106 7.56 19.28 -12.75
C TYR A 106 8.46 18.05 -12.90
N LEU A 107 9.27 18.05 -13.98
CA LEU A 107 10.06 16.93 -14.53
C LEU A 107 9.21 15.93 -15.33
#